data_AF-A0A1G9S725-F1
#
_entry.id   AF-A0A1G9S725-F1
#
_cell.length_a   1.000
_cell.length_b   1.000
_cell.length_c   1.000
_cell.angle_alpha   90.00
_cell.angle_beta   90.00
_cell.angle_gamma   90.00
#
_symmetry.space_group_name_H-M   'P 1'
#
loop_
_entity.id
_entity.type
_entity.pdbx_description
1 polymer ?
#
loop_
_entity_poly.entity_id
_entity_poly.type
_entity_poly.pdbx_seq_one_letter_code
_entity_poly.pdbx_strand_id
1 'polypeptide(L)' 'MEIVVALVFSAVVLFGADRLLLWLESRGHVNWRRKGRRHLSEEPTIDFDTMLSDHTRR' A
#
# COMPACT_ATOMS: atom_id res chain seq x y z
N MET A 1 5.26 7.46 -33.30
CA MET A 1 5.94 8.17 -32.19
C MET A 1 4.94 8.67 -31.16
N GLU A 2 3.90 9.38 -31.58
CA GLU A 2 2.88 9.99 -30.70
C GLU A 2 2.13 8.99 -29.81
N ILE A 3 1.71 7.84 -30.36
CA ILE A 3 1.02 6.79 -29.60
C ILE A 3 1.91 6.25 -28.46
N VAL A 4 3.21 6.08 -28.72
CA VAL A 4 4.15 5.59 -27.71
C VAL A 4 4.28 6.61 -26.57
N VAL A 5 4.36 7.90 -26.91
CA VAL A 5 4.39 8.98 -25.92
C VAL A 5 3.11 9.02 -25.09
N ALA A 6 1.94 8.90 -25.74
CA ALA A 6 0.65 8.87 -25.05
C ALA A 6 0.52 7.67 -24.09
N LEU A 7 1.01 6.49 -24.50
CA LEU A 7 1.00 5.29 -23.66
C LEU A 7 1.92 5.44 -22.46
N VAL A 8 3.15 5.93 -22.66
CA VAL A 8 4.10 6.17 -21.56
C VAL A 8 3.55 7.22 -20.59
N PHE A 9 3.01 8.32 -21.11
CA PHE A 9 2.40 9.36 -20.29
C PHE A 9 1.24 8.81 -19.47
N SER A 10 0.36 8.02 -20.10
CA SER A 10 -0.77 7.37 -19.41
C SER A 10 -0.29 6.43 -18.31
N ALA A 11 0.75 5.63 -18.57
CA ALA A 11 1.32 4.73 -17.57
C ALA A 11 1.92 5.49 -16.37
N VAL A 12 2.64 6.59 -16.61
CA VAL A 12 3.20 7.44 -15.55
C VAL A 12 2.10 8.07 -14.71
N VAL A 13 1.05 8.60 -15.36
CA VAL A 13 -0.10 9.21 -14.67
C VAL A 13 -0.83 8.19 -13.81
N LEU A 14 -1.09 6.99 -14.35
CA LEU A 14 -1.75 5.90 -13.59
C LEU A 14 -0.90 5.46 -12.40
N PHE A 15 0.41 5.32 -12.59
CA PHE A 15 1.32 4.95 -11.52
C PHE A 15 1.39 6.02 -10.41
N GLY A 16 1.43 7.29 -10.80
CA GLY A 16 1.40 8.41 -9.86
C GLY A 16 0.10 8.48 -9.07
N ALA A 17 -1.04 8.28 -9.74
CA ALA A 17 -2.35 8.24 -9.10
C ALA A 17 -2.47 7.08 -8.11
N ASP A 18 -1.99 5.89 -8.47
CA ASP A 18 -1.98 4.71 -7.59
C ASP A 18 -1.13 4.96 -6.33
N ARG A 19 0.09 5.49 -6.50
CA ARG A 19 0.97 5.84 -5.39
C ARG A 19 0.42 6.96 -4.51
N LEU A 20 -0.20 7.97 -5.10
CA LEU A 20 -0.84 9.05 -4.36
C LEU A 20 -2.03 8.53 -3.55
N LEU A 21 -2.83 7.63 -4.12
CA LEU A 21 -3.96 7.02 -3.43
C LEU A 21 -3.51 6.16 -2.25
N LEU A 22 -2.44 5.38 -2.42
CA LEU A 22 -1.81 4.64 -1.32
C LEU A 22 -1.23 5.55 -0.24
N TRP A 23 -0.63 6.69 -0.61
CA TRP A 23 -0.12 7.66 0.34
C TRP A 23 -1.24 8.37 1.12
N LEU A 24 -2.35 8.68 0.47
CA LEU A 24 -3.55 9.22 1.10
C LEU A 24 -4.21 8.20 2.05
N GLU A 25 -4.19 6.92 1.70
CA GLU A 25 -4.61 5.84 2.60
C GLU A 25 -3.68 5.72 3.81
N SER A 26 -2.36 5.81 3.61
CA SER A 26 -1.35 5.77 4.68
C SER A 26 -1.48 6.94 5.67
N ARG A 27 -1.92 8.11 5.21
CA ARG A 27 -2.19 9.27 6.09
C ARG A 27 -3.56 9.21 6.78
N GLY A 28 -4.33 8.14 6.57
CA GLY A 28 -5.67 7.97 7.13
C GLY A 28 -6.72 8.91 6.53
N HIS A 29 -6.40 9.61 5.43
CA HIS A 29 -7.28 10.61 4.82
C HIS A 29 -8.32 9.98 3.89
N VAL A 30 -8.04 8.79 3.36
CA VAL A 30 -8.94 8.07 2.45
C VAL A 30 -8.96 6.59 2.79
N ASN A 31 -10.07 6.10 3.33
CA ASN A 31 -10.24 4.70 3.72
C ASN A 31 -10.78 3.85 2.55
N TRP A 32 -10.14 3.95 1.37
CA TRP A 32 -10.66 3.39 0.11
C TRP A 32 -10.63 1.86 0.10
N ARG A 33 -9.53 1.25 0.53
CA ARG A 33 -9.32 -0.22 0.49
C ARG A 33 -10.10 -0.98 1.56
N ARG A 34 -10.59 -0.30 2.61
CA ARG A 34 -11.21 -0.93 3.79
C ARG A 34 -12.75 -0.78 3.89
N LYS A 35 -13.43 -0.22 2.88
CA LYS A 35 -14.91 -0.08 2.92
C LYS A 35 -15.69 -1.42 2.88
N GLY A 36 -15.01 -2.56 2.74
CA GLY A 36 -15.63 -3.90 2.73
C GLY A 36 -14.90 -4.99 3.53
N ARG A 37 -13.81 -4.67 4.24
CA ARG A 37 -13.15 -5.64 5.15
C ARG A 37 -13.09 -5.08 6.56
N ARG A 38 -13.53 -5.92 7.50
CA ARG A 38 -13.63 -5.69 8.95
C ARG A 38 -12.44 -4.87 9.44
N HIS A 39 -12.74 -3.78 10.13
CA HIS A 39 -11.77 -2.86 10.70
C HIS A 39 -10.89 -3.65 11.69
N LEU A 40 -9.66 -3.98 11.28
CA LEU A 40 -8.60 -4.27 12.24
C LEU A 40 -8.18 -2.91 12.82
N SER A 41 -9.04 -2.40 13.70
CA SER A 41 -8.58 -1.58 14.83
C SER A 41 -7.74 -2.48 15.72
N GLU A 42 -6.78 -1.86 16.37
CA GLU A 42 -5.78 -2.47 17.25
C GLU A 42 -4.61 -3.04 16.45
N GLU A 43 -3.67 -2.14 16.17
CA GLU A 43 -2.25 -2.37 16.45
C GLU A 43 -1.92 -3.84 16.80
N PRO A 44 -1.34 -4.62 15.89
CA PRO A 44 -0.36 -5.59 16.28
C PRO A 44 0.94 -5.09 15.69
N THR A 45 1.49 -4.05 16.33
CA THR A 45 2.94 -3.95 16.53
C THR A 45 3.38 -5.09 17.47
N ILE A 46 2.83 -6.30 17.26
CA ILE A 46 3.34 -7.56 17.76
C ILE A 46 4.45 -7.90 16.78
N ASP A 47 5.51 -7.11 16.93
CA ASP A 47 6.87 -7.57 17.05
C ASP A 47 7.18 -8.74 16.09
N PHE A 48 7.21 -8.41 14.79
CA PHE A 48 7.78 -9.28 13.76
C PHE A 48 9.20 -9.76 14.15
N ASP A 49 9.90 -8.99 15.00
CA ASP A 49 11.17 -9.36 15.62
C ASP A 49 11.04 -10.58 16.54
N THR A 50 9.95 -10.75 17.31
CA THR A 50 9.77 -11.96 18.14
C THR A 50 9.53 -13.19 17.28
N MET A 51 8.71 -13.08 16.21
CA MET A 51 8.45 -14.21 15.31
C MET A 51 9.71 -14.66 14.54
N LEU A 52 10.60 -13.73 14.17
CA LEU A 52 11.86 -14.04 13.50
C LEU A 52 12.91 -14.65 14.47
N SER A 53 12.92 -14.17 15.71
CA SER A 53 13.80 -14.66 16.77
C SER A 53 13.47 -16.10 17.18
N ASP A 54 12.19 -16.46 17.23
CA ASP A 54 11.74 -17.80 17.65
C ASP A 54 12.04 -18.87 16.58
N HIS A 55 12.10 -18.48 15.31
CA HIS A 55 12.46 -19.40 14.20
C HIS A 55 13.96 -19.68 14.10
N THR A 56 14.80 -18.76 14.58
CA THR A 56 16.27 -18.88 14.53
C THR A 56 16.83 -19.68 15.71
N ARG A 57 16.01 -20.00 16.71
CA ARG A 57 16.42 -20.72 17.93
C ARG A 57 16.30 -22.25 17.84
N ARG A 58 15.85 -22.79 16.70
CA ARG A 58 15.74 -24.25 16.48
C ARG A 58 16.89 -24.81 15.66
#